data_AF-A0A6A6M9Q9-F1
#
_entry.id   AF-A0A6A6M9Q9-F1
#
_cell.length_a   1.000
_cell.length_b   1.000
_cell.length_c   1.000
_cell.angle_alpha   90.00
_cell.angle_beta   90.00
_cell.angle_gamma   90.00
#
_symmetry.space_group_name_H-M   'P 1'
#
loop_
_entity.id
_entity.type
_entity.pdbx_description
1 polymer ?
#
loop_
_entity_poly.entity_id
_entity_poly.type
_entity_poly.pdbx_seq_one_letter_code
_entity_poly.pdbx_strand_id
1 'polypeptide(L)'
;MANKSKILIGGTGYFGKFVVEASAKAGHPTFALVRESTVSDPAKGKLIENFKNLGVTILHGDICDHQSLVKAIKQVDVVVSTVGALQLADQTNIISAIKEAGNVKRFFPSEFGNDVDHVHAVEPAKSLHPPILLKSGGSKVTILGDGNVKAIFNKEDDIATYTIKAVDDPRTLNKTLLIMPPNNIYTSNELVALWEKKVGKAWRKVMFQKSSFLRISKGDQTNFEIDPSWGVEASELYPDVKYSTVDEMLDQLV
;
A
#
# COMPACT_ATOMS: atom_id res chain seq x y z
N MET A 1 29.14 5.32 6.23
CA MET A 1 27.73 4.90 6.04
C MET A 1 27.05 5.99 5.25
N ALA A 2 26.37 5.68 4.14
CA ALA A 2 25.61 6.69 3.41
C ALA A 2 24.51 7.25 4.34
N ASN A 3 24.34 8.58 4.36
CA ASN A 3 23.27 9.19 5.15
C ASN A 3 21.91 8.78 4.57
N LYS A 4 21.01 8.30 5.43
CA LYS A 4 19.62 7.96 5.07
C LYS A 4 18.89 9.19 4.53
N SER A 5 18.09 9.00 3.48
CA SER A 5 17.26 10.09 2.94
C SER A 5 16.23 10.59 3.95
N LYS A 6 16.00 11.91 3.98
CA LYS A 6 14.90 12.52 4.72
C LYS A 6 13.60 12.29 3.95
N ILE A 7 12.54 11.81 4.60
CA ILE A 7 11.31 11.38 3.91
C ILE A 7 10.10 12.18 4.40
N LEU A 8 9.32 12.76 3.48
CA LEU A 8 8.01 13.35 3.75
C LEU A 8 6.90 12.37 3.40
N ILE A 9 5.95 12.12 4.32
CA ILE A 9 4.89 11.11 4.15
C ILE A 9 3.51 11.70 4.50
N GLY A 10 2.47 11.35 3.73
CA GLY A 10 1.07 11.63 4.05
C GLY A 10 0.52 10.78 5.23
N GLY A 11 1.01 11.03 6.44
CA GLY A 11 1.02 10.03 7.52
C GLY A 11 -0.31 9.64 8.19
N THR A 12 -1.40 10.41 8.05
CA THR A 12 -2.59 10.23 8.91
C THR A 12 -3.74 9.44 8.28
N GLY A 13 -3.56 8.98 7.03
CA GLY A 13 -4.48 8.07 6.35
C GLY A 13 -4.35 6.61 6.83
N TYR A 14 -5.18 5.73 6.27
CA TYR A 14 -5.17 4.29 6.61
C TYR A 14 -3.78 3.67 6.42
N PHE A 15 -3.19 3.82 5.24
CA PHE A 15 -1.91 3.22 4.90
C PHE A 15 -0.72 4.07 5.36
N GLY A 16 -0.83 5.40 5.27
CA GLY A 16 0.25 6.34 5.60
C GLY A 16 0.88 6.15 6.99
N LYS A 17 0.09 5.74 7.98
CA LYS A 17 0.61 5.48 9.34
C LYS A 17 1.64 4.35 9.38
N PHE A 18 1.44 3.29 8.60
CA PHE A 18 2.36 2.17 8.52
C PHE A 18 3.67 2.60 7.87
N VAL A 19 3.59 3.41 6.81
CA VAL A 19 4.77 3.95 6.11
C VAL A 19 5.58 4.89 7.00
N VAL A 20 4.92 5.75 7.79
CA VAL A 20 5.60 6.61 8.78
C VAL A 20 6.35 5.78 9.81
N GLU A 21 5.70 4.76 10.39
CA GLU A 21 6.33 3.89 11.37
C GLU A 21 7.50 3.09 10.78
N ALA A 22 7.33 2.53 9.58
CA ALA A 22 8.39 1.79 8.90
C ALA A 22 9.60 2.70 8.60
N SER A 23 9.36 3.93 8.17
CA SER A 23 10.41 4.94 7.90
C SER A 23 11.21 5.25 9.16
N ALA A 24 10.52 5.53 10.27
CA ALA A 24 11.14 5.83 11.55
C ALA A 24 11.93 4.63 12.10
N LYS A 25 11.34 3.42 12.08
CA LYS A 25 12.00 2.18 12.53
C LYS A 25 13.23 1.82 11.68
N ALA A 26 13.23 2.17 10.39
CA ALA A 26 14.37 2.00 9.49
C ALA A 26 15.47 3.07 9.65
N GLY A 27 15.29 4.02 10.58
CA GLY A 27 16.28 5.04 10.91
C GLY A 27 16.34 6.22 9.96
N HIS A 28 15.32 6.43 9.12
CA HIS A 28 15.25 7.62 8.27
C HIS A 28 14.79 8.84 9.07
N PRO A 29 15.38 10.03 8.86
CA PRO A 29 14.78 11.27 9.32
C PRO A 29 13.39 11.44 8.68
N THR A 30 12.34 11.23 9.48
CA THR A 30 10.98 11.06 8.99
C THR A 30 10.15 12.29 9.29
N PHE A 31 9.45 12.79 8.27
CA PHE A 31 8.56 13.93 8.34
C PHE A 31 7.14 13.48 7.96
N ALA A 32 6.16 13.75 8.82
CA ALA A 32 4.75 13.49 8.51
C ALA A 32 4.04 14.79 8.19
N LEU A 33 3.43 14.88 7.01
CA LEU A 33 2.56 16.00 6.63
C LEU A 33 1.18 15.80 7.26
N VAL A 34 0.74 16.78 8.06
CA VAL A 34 -0.50 16.73 8.83
C VAL A 34 -1.31 18.00 8.58
N ARG A 35 -2.61 17.86 8.31
CA ARG A 35 -3.52 19.01 8.19
C ARG A 35 -3.82 19.59 9.57
N GLU A 36 -3.98 20.90 9.67
CA GLU A 36 -4.33 21.57 10.92
C GLU A 36 -5.60 20.96 11.55
N SER A 37 -6.61 20.67 10.72
CA SER A 37 -7.86 20.02 11.15
C SER A 37 -7.68 18.64 11.77
N THR A 38 -6.60 17.93 11.45
CA THR A 38 -6.28 16.62 12.03
C THR A 38 -5.73 16.73 13.44
N VAL A 39 -5.07 17.83 13.78
CA VAL A 39 -4.52 18.05 15.13
C VAL A 39 -5.64 18.24 16.15
N SER A 40 -6.74 18.85 15.72
CA SER A 40 -7.94 19.06 16.54
C SER A 40 -8.85 17.83 16.65
N ASP A 41 -8.55 16.74 15.93
CA ASP A 41 -9.32 15.50 15.96
C ASP A 41 -8.88 14.61 17.15
N PRO A 42 -9.73 14.40 18.17
CA PRO A 42 -9.38 13.62 19.34
C PRO A 42 -9.02 12.17 19.03
N ALA A 43 -9.57 11.59 17.95
CA ALA A 43 -9.27 10.22 17.54
C ALA A 43 -7.87 10.11 16.91
N LYS A 44 -7.36 11.19 16.32
CA LYS A 44 -6.04 11.23 15.67
C LYS A 44 -4.93 11.76 16.57
N GLY A 45 -5.25 12.41 17.68
CA GLY A 45 -4.27 12.88 18.66
C GLY A 45 -3.28 11.80 19.11
N LYS A 46 -3.78 10.61 19.45
CA LYS A 46 -2.93 9.45 19.85
C LYS A 46 -1.96 9.02 18.75
N LEU A 47 -2.36 9.09 17.49
CA LEU A 47 -1.50 8.75 16.36
C LEU A 47 -0.36 9.76 16.22
N ILE A 48 -0.66 11.05 16.35
CA ILE A 48 0.33 12.12 16.29
C ILE A 48 1.31 12.03 17.47
N GLU A 49 0.83 11.71 18.67
CA GLU A 49 1.69 11.43 19.84
C GLU A 49 2.62 10.24 19.58
N ASN A 50 2.10 9.14 19.02
CA ASN A 50 2.92 7.99 18.64
C ASN A 50 4.03 8.38 17.65
N PHE A 51 3.71 9.17 16.61
CA PHE A 51 4.70 9.67 15.67
C PHE A 51 5.79 10.49 16.37
N LYS A 52 5.42 11.40 17.27
CA LYS A 52 6.40 12.19 18.05
C LYS A 52 7.29 11.28 18.90
N ASN A 53 6.74 10.26 19.55
CA ASN A 53 7.50 9.30 20.35
C ASN A 53 8.50 8.49 19.51
N LEU A 54 8.21 8.26 18.22
CA LEU A 54 9.11 7.63 17.26
C LEU A 54 10.13 8.60 16.65
N GLY A 55 10.17 9.86 17.11
CA GLY A 55 11.09 10.89 16.59
C GLY A 55 10.68 11.48 15.23
N VAL A 56 9.42 11.29 14.81
CA VAL A 56 8.90 11.85 13.57
C VAL A 56 8.68 13.35 13.72
N THR A 57 9.15 14.13 12.75
CA THR A 57 8.88 15.57 12.69
C THR A 57 7.51 15.81 12.05
N ILE A 58 6.60 16.47 12.77
CA ILE A 58 5.29 16.82 12.24
C ILE A 58 5.39 18.15 11.49
N LEU A 59 5.02 18.14 10.21
CA LEU A 59 4.91 19.34 9.39
C LEU A 59 3.44 19.61 9.11
N HIS A 60 3.02 20.85 9.38
CA HIS A 60 1.66 21.28 9.10
C HIS A 60 1.55 21.72 7.64
N GLY A 61 0.57 21.14 6.92
CA GLY A 61 0.30 21.50 5.54
C GLY A 61 -0.86 20.73 4.94
N ASP A 62 -1.31 21.19 3.77
CA ASP A 62 -2.39 20.60 3.00
C ASP A 62 -1.94 20.42 1.55
N ILE A 63 -2.35 19.33 0.91
CA ILE A 63 -2.03 19.08 -0.50
C ILE A 63 -2.70 20.10 -1.45
N CYS A 64 -3.74 20.79 -0.97
CA CYS A 64 -4.40 21.87 -1.67
C CYS A 64 -3.75 23.24 -1.39
N ASP A 65 -2.82 23.34 -0.45
CA ASP A 65 -2.04 24.54 -0.17
C ASP A 65 -0.61 24.35 -0.70
N HIS A 66 -0.38 24.88 -1.90
CA HIS A 66 0.89 24.79 -2.61
C HIS A 66 2.07 25.35 -1.81
N GLN A 67 1.90 26.45 -1.08
CA GLN A 67 2.99 27.05 -0.30
C GLN A 67 3.37 26.20 0.90
N SER A 68 2.38 25.59 1.56
CA SER A 68 2.64 24.62 2.62
C SER A 68 3.42 23.40 2.11
N LEU A 69 3.06 22.88 0.92
CA LEU A 69 3.74 21.77 0.28
C LEU A 69 5.19 22.13 -0.06
N VAL A 70 5.43 23.25 -0.75
CA VAL A 70 6.80 23.67 -1.13
C VAL A 70 7.67 23.84 0.12
N LYS A 71 7.14 24.46 1.18
CA LYS A 71 7.86 24.62 2.46
C LYS A 71 8.22 23.29 3.11
N ALA A 72 7.32 22.31 3.07
CA ALA A 72 7.58 20.97 3.61
C ALA A 72 8.59 20.21 2.74
N ILE A 73 8.40 20.22 1.43
CA ILE A 73 9.21 19.46 0.47
C ILE A 73 10.66 19.94 0.45
N LYS A 74 10.92 21.25 0.60
CA LYS A 74 12.29 21.80 0.69
C LYS A 74 13.13 21.24 1.84
N GLN A 75 12.52 20.57 2.82
CA GLN A 75 13.22 20.01 3.98
C GLN A 75 13.64 18.54 3.80
N VAL A 76 13.17 17.87 2.75
CA VAL A 76 13.32 16.41 2.57
C VAL A 76 14.02 16.02 1.27
N ASP A 77 14.42 14.76 1.14
CA ASP A 77 15.01 14.21 -0.07
C ASP A 77 14.00 13.40 -0.88
N VAL A 78 13.01 12.80 -0.20
CA VAL A 78 12.05 11.87 -0.80
C VAL A 78 10.64 12.21 -0.32
N VAL A 79 9.66 12.10 -1.21
CA VAL A 79 8.24 12.30 -0.91
C VAL A 79 7.49 11.00 -1.18
N VAL A 80 6.72 10.53 -0.20
CA VAL A 80 5.83 9.36 -0.31
C VAL A 80 4.39 9.81 -0.08
N SER A 81 3.62 9.83 -1.16
CA SER A 81 2.19 10.15 -1.13
C SER A 81 1.39 8.91 -0.76
N THR A 82 0.49 9.03 0.21
CA THR A 82 -0.42 7.96 0.64
C THR A 82 -1.85 8.49 0.76
N VAL A 83 -2.24 9.35 -0.20
CA VAL A 83 -3.55 9.99 -0.25
C VAL A 83 -4.65 8.96 -0.58
N GLY A 84 -5.87 9.20 -0.10
CA GLY A 84 -7.00 8.31 -0.42
C GLY A 84 -7.47 8.45 -1.87
N ALA A 85 -8.29 7.49 -2.32
CA ALA A 85 -8.83 7.43 -3.69
C ALA A 85 -9.47 8.75 -4.17
N LEU A 86 -10.15 9.48 -3.29
CA LEU A 86 -10.81 10.76 -3.61
C LEU A 86 -9.84 11.88 -3.98
N GLN A 87 -8.55 11.75 -3.67
CA GLN A 87 -7.54 12.80 -3.85
C GLN A 87 -6.40 12.35 -4.79
N LEU A 88 -6.59 11.26 -5.54
CA LEU A 88 -5.58 10.78 -6.50
C LEU A 88 -5.29 11.83 -7.58
N ALA A 89 -6.31 12.54 -8.07
CA ALA A 89 -6.16 13.61 -9.05
C ALA A 89 -5.40 14.83 -8.49
N ASP A 90 -5.50 15.07 -7.17
CA ASP A 90 -4.84 16.18 -6.48
C ASP A 90 -3.32 15.96 -6.31
N GLN A 91 -2.80 14.76 -6.61
CA GLN A 91 -1.35 14.50 -6.56
C GLN A 91 -0.56 15.35 -7.55
N THR A 92 -1.22 15.92 -8.57
CA THR A 92 -0.64 16.92 -9.46
C THR A 92 -0.12 18.16 -8.70
N ASN A 93 -0.73 18.53 -7.58
CA ASN A 93 -0.25 19.61 -6.71
C ASN A 93 1.07 19.24 -6.04
N ILE A 94 1.21 17.99 -5.60
CA ILE A 94 2.47 17.47 -5.02
C ILE A 94 3.57 17.53 -6.08
N ILE A 95 3.29 17.07 -7.30
CA ILE A 95 4.25 17.12 -8.41
C ILE A 95 4.67 18.56 -8.73
N SER A 96 3.72 19.49 -8.77
CA SER A 96 3.99 20.93 -8.97
C SER A 96 4.93 21.47 -7.89
N ALA A 97 4.64 21.19 -6.62
CA ALA A 97 5.45 21.63 -5.50
C ALA A 97 6.84 20.96 -5.47
N ILE A 98 6.95 19.69 -5.87
CA ILE A 98 8.23 18.98 -6.05
C ILE A 98 9.10 19.68 -7.09
N LYS A 99 8.51 20.02 -8.26
CA LYS A 99 9.22 20.73 -9.33
C LYS A 99 9.73 22.09 -8.87
N GLU A 100 8.92 22.84 -8.13
CA GLU A 100 9.34 24.14 -7.59
C GLU A 100 10.42 24.02 -6.51
N ALA A 101 10.32 23.02 -5.64
CA ALA A 101 11.29 22.82 -4.56
C ALA A 101 12.67 22.39 -5.08
N GLY A 102 12.71 21.55 -6.13
CA GLY A 102 13.92 21.21 -6.88
C GLY A 102 14.93 20.31 -6.15
N ASN A 103 14.64 19.88 -4.93
CA ASN A 103 15.55 19.10 -4.08
C ASN A 103 15.18 17.61 -3.94
N VAL A 104 14.05 17.18 -4.50
CA VAL A 104 13.55 15.80 -4.35
C VAL A 104 14.27 14.85 -5.30
N LYS A 105 14.79 13.76 -4.73
CA LYS A 105 15.50 12.68 -5.43
C LYS A 105 14.56 11.58 -5.90
N ARG A 106 13.49 11.31 -5.15
CA ARG A 106 12.47 10.32 -5.48
C ARG A 106 11.09 10.74 -5.02
N PHE A 107 10.09 10.39 -5.83
CA PHE A 107 8.69 10.55 -5.52
C PHE A 107 8.00 9.19 -5.66
N PHE A 108 7.30 8.79 -4.59
CA PHE A 108 6.44 7.61 -4.58
C PHE A 108 4.99 8.12 -4.59
N PRO A 109 4.26 8.00 -5.72
CA PRO A 109 2.85 8.34 -5.77
C PRO A 109 2.00 7.33 -4.98
N SER A 110 0.75 7.69 -4.72
CA SER A 110 -0.19 6.84 -4.01
C SER A 110 -0.75 5.74 -4.91
N GLU A 111 0.02 4.65 -5.05
CA GLU A 111 -0.32 3.49 -5.87
C GLU A 111 -0.84 2.32 -5.02
N PHE A 112 0.02 1.78 -4.13
CA PHE A 112 -0.24 0.75 -3.10
C PHE A 112 -1.40 -0.24 -3.36
N GLY A 113 -1.51 -0.72 -4.60
CA GLY A 113 -2.64 -1.49 -5.11
C GLY A 113 -2.24 -2.30 -6.35
N ASN A 114 -3.15 -2.41 -7.32
CA ASN A 114 -2.84 -3.07 -8.59
C ASN A 114 -1.98 -2.18 -9.48
N ASP A 115 -1.14 -2.79 -10.31
CA ASP A 115 -0.39 -2.07 -11.35
C ASP A 115 -1.35 -1.57 -12.44
N VAL A 116 -1.60 -0.25 -12.44
CA VAL A 116 -2.58 0.40 -13.32
C VAL A 116 -2.24 0.32 -14.80
N ASP A 117 -0.97 0.09 -15.16
CA ASP A 117 -0.53 -0.06 -16.54
C ASP A 117 -0.71 -1.50 -17.06
N HIS A 118 -0.93 -2.46 -16.16
CA HIS A 118 -1.05 -3.89 -16.46
C HIS A 118 -2.39 -4.51 -16.00
N VAL A 119 -3.46 -3.70 -15.90
CA VAL A 119 -4.83 -4.20 -15.62
C VAL A 119 -5.67 -4.41 -16.90
N HIS A 120 -6.44 -5.50 -16.91
CA HIS A 120 -7.44 -5.79 -17.95
C HIS A 120 -8.85 -5.32 -17.58
N ALA A 121 -9.00 -4.73 -16.38
CA ALA A 121 -10.25 -4.12 -15.95
C ALA A 121 -10.70 -3.00 -16.92
N VAL A 122 -12.01 -2.77 -16.99
CA VAL A 122 -12.63 -1.66 -17.76
C VAL A 122 -13.32 -0.70 -16.80
N GLU A 123 -13.41 0.59 -17.12
CA GLU A 123 -14.09 1.57 -16.25
C GLU A 123 -15.54 1.16 -15.95
N PRO A 124 -16.07 1.41 -14.73
CA PRO A 124 -15.43 2.08 -13.58
C PRO A 124 -14.56 1.14 -12.71
N ALA A 125 -14.38 -0.12 -13.13
CA ALA A 125 -13.72 -1.14 -12.32
C ALA A 125 -12.19 -1.00 -12.24
N LYS A 126 -11.55 -0.29 -13.17
CA LYS A 126 -10.14 0.12 -13.02
C LYS A 126 -9.95 1.04 -11.80
N SER A 127 -10.92 1.92 -11.57
CA SER A 127 -10.93 2.90 -10.49
C SER A 127 -11.37 2.33 -9.13
N LEU A 128 -12.01 1.16 -9.13
CA LEU A 128 -12.45 0.47 -7.93
C LEU A 128 -11.39 -0.56 -7.56
N HIS A 129 -10.66 -0.34 -6.47
CA HIS A 129 -9.88 -1.40 -5.82
C HIS A 129 -10.90 -2.44 -5.34
N PRO A 130 -11.06 -3.60 -5.99
CA PRO A 130 -12.08 -4.54 -5.55
C PRO A 130 -11.63 -5.05 -4.18
N PRO A 131 -12.37 -4.77 -3.10
CA PRO A 131 -12.15 -5.56 -1.90
C PRO A 131 -12.47 -6.99 -2.33
N ILE A 132 -11.55 -7.93 -2.12
CA ILE A 132 -11.89 -9.34 -2.07
C ILE A 132 -12.88 -9.46 -0.90
N LEU A 133 -14.17 -9.32 -1.21
CA LEU A 133 -15.24 -9.29 -0.22
C LEU A 133 -15.48 -10.71 0.27
N LEU A 134 -14.63 -11.17 1.19
CA LEU A 134 -15.01 -12.22 2.12
C LEU A 134 -15.96 -11.61 3.15
N LYS A 135 -17.25 -11.47 2.79
CA LYS A 135 -18.28 -11.19 3.79
C LYS A 135 -18.62 -12.50 4.49
N SER A 136 -17.97 -12.77 5.62
CA SER A 136 -18.41 -13.81 6.55
C SER A 136 -19.69 -13.37 7.24
N GLY A 137 -20.83 -13.87 6.75
CA GLY A 137 -22.13 -13.67 7.39
C GLY A 137 -22.82 -15.02 7.56
N GLY A 138 -22.77 -15.59 8.78
CA GLY A 138 -23.33 -16.91 9.07
C GLY A 138 -22.45 -18.07 8.59
N SER A 139 -23.07 -19.14 8.07
CA SER A 139 -22.41 -20.39 7.62
C SER A 139 -22.03 -20.41 6.13
N LYS A 140 -21.92 -19.25 5.48
CA LYS A 140 -21.72 -19.14 4.02
C LYS A 140 -20.59 -18.19 3.65
N VAL A 141 -19.91 -18.50 2.56
CA VAL A 141 -18.88 -17.67 1.94
C VAL A 141 -19.25 -17.45 0.48
N THR A 142 -19.14 -16.20 0.03
CA THR A 142 -19.39 -15.85 -1.38
C THR A 142 -18.06 -15.81 -2.12
N ILE A 143 -17.95 -16.54 -3.22
CA ILE A 143 -16.77 -16.60 -4.07
C ILE A 143 -17.10 -15.94 -5.41
N LEU A 144 -16.29 -14.97 -5.83
CA LEU A 144 -16.45 -14.30 -7.12
C LEU A 144 -15.95 -15.22 -8.26
N GLY A 145 -16.71 -15.31 -9.35
CA GLY A 145 -16.31 -16.12 -10.51
C GLY A 145 -16.31 -17.61 -10.22
N ASP A 146 -15.23 -18.31 -10.59
CA ASP A 146 -14.99 -19.73 -10.28
C ASP A 146 -14.08 -19.93 -9.03
N GLY A 147 -13.51 -18.84 -8.52
CA GLY A 147 -12.63 -18.82 -7.35
C GLY A 147 -11.20 -19.29 -7.59
N ASN A 148 -10.79 -19.58 -8.83
CA ASN A 148 -9.46 -20.16 -9.16
C ASN A 148 -8.43 -19.11 -9.64
N VAL A 149 -8.81 -17.83 -9.60
CA VAL A 149 -7.93 -16.74 -10.00
C VAL A 149 -7.04 -16.38 -8.82
N LYS A 150 -5.72 -16.36 -9.05
CA LYS A 150 -4.74 -15.99 -8.04
C LYS A 150 -4.80 -14.49 -7.72
N ALA A 151 -4.66 -14.18 -6.44
CA ALA A 151 -4.51 -12.85 -5.88
C ALA A 151 -3.40 -12.88 -4.81
N ILE A 152 -2.89 -11.70 -4.49
CA ILE A 152 -1.77 -11.50 -3.57
C ILE A 152 -2.30 -10.79 -2.32
N PHE A 153 -1.96 -11.33 -1.15
CA PHE A 153 -2.45 -10.84 0.13
C PHE A 153 -1.28 -10.44 1.01
N ASN A 154 -1.03 -9.15 1.17
CA ASN A 154 0.07 -8.65 1.98
C ASN A 154 -0.45 -7.82 3.16
N LYS A 155 0.22 -7.93 4.31
CA LYS A 155 -0.07 -7.09 5.46
C LYS A 155 0.47 -5.68 5.24
N GLU A 156 -0.22 -4.67 5.76
CA GLU A 156 0.15 -3.26 5.57
C GLU A 156 1.56 -2.95 6.10
N ASP A 157 1.94 -3.55 7.23
CA ASP A 157 3.29 -3.42 7.81
C ASP A 157 4.39 -3.88 6.83
N ASP A 158 4.13 -4.97 6.10
CA ASP A 158 5.10 -5.55 5.16
C ASP A 158 5.20 -4.69 3.90
N ILE A 159 4.06 -4.22 3.37
CA ILE A 159 4.02 -3.28 2.24
C ILE A 159 4.80 -2.02 2.59
N ALA A 160 4.59 -1.45 3.78
CA ALA A 160 5.31 -0.29 4.26
C ALA A 160 6.82 -0.56 4.39
N THR A 161 7.20 -1.74 4.91
CA THR A 161 8.61 -2.14 5.03
C THR A 161 9.31 -2.20 3.67
N TYR A 162 8.71 -2.88 2.69
CA TYR A 162 9.25 -2.94 1.32
C TYR A 162 9.32 -1.57 0.66
N THR A 163 8.31 -0.73 0.86
CA THR A 163 8.29 0.65 0.36
C THR A 163 9.50 1.43 0.87
N ILE A 164 9.78 1.37 2.17
CA ILE A 164 10.89 2.10 2.79
C ILE A 164 12.25 1.51 2.40
N LYS A 165 12.36 0.19 2.25
CA LYS A 165 13.59 -0.44 1.73
C LYS A 165 13.95 0.07 0.33
N ALA A 166 12.94 0.33 -0.50
CA ALA A 166 13.12 0.82 -1.86
C ALA A 166 13.47 2.31 -1.96
N VAL A 167 13.40 3.08 -0.88
CA VAL A 167 13.64 4.54 -0.92
C VAL A 167 15.04 4.89 -1.41
N ASP A 168 16.06 4.25 -0.84
CA ASP A 168 17.47 4.55 -1.14
C ASP A 168 18.12 3.53 -2.09
N ASP A 169 17.36 2.51 -2.54
CA ASP A 169 17.91 1.44 -3.38
C ASP A 169 17.98 1.85 -4.86
N PRO A 170 19.17 1.98 -5.48
CA PRO A 170 19.29 2.34 -6.90
C PRO A 170 18.59 1.36 -7.84
N ARG A 171 18.41 0.10 -7.44
CA ARG A 171 17.75 -0.95 -8.25
C ARG A 171 16.28 -0.65 -8.49
N THR A 172 15.64 0.17 -7.66
CA THR A 172 14.23 0.55 -7.77
C THR A 172 14.01 1.93 -8.41
N LEU A 173 15.08 2.60 -8.85
CA LEU A 173 14.96 3.92 -9.48
C LEU A 173 14.18 3.82 -10.80
N ASN A 174 13.10 4.58 -10.93
CA ASN A 174 12.21 4.61 -12.10
C ASN A 174 11.66 3.21 -12.47
N LYS A 175 11.34 2.40 -11.46
CA LYS A 175 10.72 1.07 -11.63
C LYS A 175 9.46 0.94 -10.80
N THR A 176 8.59 0.03 -11.23
CA THR A 176 7.51 -0.51 -10.41
C THR A 176 8.08 -1.56 -9.45
N LEU A 177 7.88 -1.38 -8.15
CA LEU A 177 8.19 -2.39 -7.14
C LEU A 177 6.95 -3.23 -6.89
N LEU A 178 6.94 -4.47 -7.38
CA LEU A 178 5.87 -5.42 -7.16
C LEU A 178 6.13 -6.20 -5.88
N ILE A 179 5.11 -6.39 -5.05
CA ILE A 179 5.23 -7.12 -3.78
C ILE A 179 4.42 -8.41 -3.92
N MET A 180 5.08 -9.46 -4.39
CA MET A 180 4.49 -10.75 -4.74
C MET A 180 5.12 -11.92 -3.97
N PRO A 181 5.16 -11.87 -2.62
CA PRO A 181 5.81 -12.92 -1.87
C PRO A 181 5.11 -14.27 -2.10
N PRO A 182 5.87 -15.36 -2.36
CA PRO A 182 5.31 -16.62 -2.86
C PRO A 182 4.30 -17.27 -1.92
N ASN A 183 4.50 -17.13 -0.61
CA ASN A 183 3.59 -17.69 0.41
C ASN A 183 2.32 -16.84 0.65
N ASN A 184 2.08 -15.81 -0.17
CA ASN A 184 0.90 -14.94 -0.08
C ASN A 184 0.07 -14.93 -1.37
N ILE A 185 0.37 -15.82 -2.31
CA ILE A 185 -0.34 -15.93 -3.58
C ILE A 185 -1.37 -17.05 -3.46
N TYR A 186 -2.65 -16.69 -3.39
CA TYR A 186 -3.75 -17.63 -3.21
C TYR A 186 -4.89 -17.36 -4.18
N THR A 187 -5.61 -18.40 -4.54
CA THR A 187 -6.95 -18.32 -5.09
C THR A 187 -7.99 -18.19 -3.96
N SER A 188 -9.21 -17.75 -4.29
CA SER A 188 -10.30 -17.71 -3.30
C SER A 188 -10.61 -19.10 -2.74
N ASN A 189 -10.54 -20.13 -3.59
CA ASN A 189 -10.78 -21.51 -3.19
C ASN A 189 -9.72 -22.02 -2.19
N GLU A 190 -8.44 -21.74 -2.44
CA GLU A 190 -7.36 -22.13 -1.52
C GLU A 190 -7.46 -21.36 -0.19
N LEU A 191 -7.75 -20.05 -0.23
CA LEU A 191 -7.90 -19.24 0.96
C LEU A 191 -9.05 -19.72 1.86
N VAL A 192 -10.20 -20.04 1.26
CA VAL A 192 -11.34 -20.60 1.99
C VAL A 192 -10.99 -21.98 2.56
N ALA A 193 -10.32 -22.84 1.80
CA ALA A 193 -9.91 -24.16 2.30
C ALA A 193 -8.94 -24.05 3.48
N LEU A 194 -8.00 -23.10 3.43
CA LEU A 194 -7.07 -22.82 4.52
C LEU A 194 -7.81 -22.37 5.78
N TRP A 195 -8.78 -21.49 5.63
CA TRP A 195 -9.60 -21.01 6.75
C TRP A 195 -10.52 -22.10 7.31
N GLU A 196 -11.16 -22.91 6.46
CA GLU A 196 -11.97 -24.08 6.85
C GLU A 196 -11.16 -25.05 7.71
N LYS A 197 -9.90 -25.28 7.34
CA LYS A 197 -8.96 -26.13 8.08
C LYS A 197 -8.63 -25.55 9.45
N LYS A 198 -8.34 -24.25 9.56
CA LYS A 198 -8.00 -23.59 10.84
C LYS A 198 -9.17 -23.57 11.82
N VAL A 199 -10.38 -23.27 11.34
CA VAL A 199 -11.58 -23.18 12.18
C VAL A 199 -12.18 -24.57 12.47
N GLY A 200 -11.83 -25.60 11.69
CA GLY A 200 -12.43 -26.93 11.81
C GLY A 200 -13.90 -26.98 11.36
N LYS A 201 -14.31 -26.05 10.48
CA LYS A 201 -15.70 -25.88 10.04
C LYS A 201 -15.76 -25.67 8.53
N ALA A 202 -16.57 -26.46 7.85
CA ALA A 202 -16.89 -26.26 6.44
C ALA A 202 -17.91 -25.12 6.24
N TRP A 203 -17.71 -24.33 5.20
CA TRP A 203 -18.58 -23.21 4.83
C TRP A 203 -19.38 -23.57 3.57
N ARG A 204 -20.63 -23.12 3.51
CA ARG A 204 -21.41 -23.20 2.28
C ARG A 204 -20.88 -22.16 1.28
N LYS A 205 -20.22 -22.64 0.22
CA LYS A 205 -19.67 -21.81 -0.87
C LYS A 205 -20.80 -21.40 -1.82
N VAL A 206 -20.91 -20.10 -2.10
CA VAL A 206 -21.88 -19.54 -3.05
C VAL A 206 -21.12 -18.79 -4.14
N MET A 207 -21.24 -19.26 -5.38
CA MET A 207 -20.58 -18.61 -6.50
C MET A 207 -21.39 -17.40 -6.95
N PHE A 208 -20.72 -16.25 -7.09
CA PHE A 208 -21.31 -15.04 -7.61
C PHE A 208 -20.75 -14.77 -9.02
N GLN A 209 -21.61 -14.96 -10.02
CA GLN A 209 -21.29 -14.69 -11.41
C GLN A 209 -21.99 -13.42 -11.86
N LYS A 210 -21.22 -12.32 -11.99
CA LYS A 210 -21.70 -11.10 -12.64
C LYS A 210 -20.68 -10.71 -13.70
N SER A 211 -21.14 -10.56 -14.95
CA SER A 211 -20.30 -10.37 -16.14
C SER A 211 -19.33 -9.18 -16.03
N SER A 212 -19.74 -8.11 -15.33
CA SER A 212 -18.90 -6.93 -15.07
C SER A 212 -17.75 -7.20 -14.09
N PHE A 213 -17.94 -8.12 -13.13
CA PHE A 213 -16.93 -8.51 -12.13
C PHE A 213 -15.99 -9.60 -12.64
N LEU A 214 -16.47 -10.45 -13.57
CA LEU A 214 -15.70 -11.52 -14.20
C LEU A 214 -14.47 -10.98 -14.98
N ARG A 215 -14.50 -9.69 -15.38
CA ARG A 215 -13.39 -9.01 -16.05
C ARG A 215 -12.33 -8.46 -15.09
N ILE A 216 -12.70 -8.19 -13.84
CA ILE A 216 -11.79 -7.77 -12.76
C ILE A 216 -10.95 -8.97 -12.27
N SER A 217 -11.46 -10.18 -12.48
CA SER A 217 -10.89 -11.44 -12.01
C SER A 217 -10.11 -12.18 -13.10
N LYS A 218 -9.32 -11.51 -13.95
CA LYS A 218 -8.43 -12.20 -14.92
C LYS A 218 -6.99 -12.36 -14.41
N GLY A 219 -6.80 -12.31 -13.10
CA GLY A 219 -5.48 -12.48 -12.50
C GLY A 219 -4.58 -11.27 -12.74
N ASP A 220 -5.14 -10.06 -12.82
CA ASP A 220 -4.41 -8.82 -13.12
C ASP A 220 -3.22 -8.56 -12.17
N GLN A 221 -3.13 -9.23 -11.02
CA GLN A 221 -1.98 -9.17 -10.11
C GLN A 221 -0.87 -10.18 -10.41
N THR A 222 -1.14 -11.24 -11.18
CA THR A 222 -0.25 -12.39 -11.35
C THR A 222 -0.08 -12.88 -12.79
N ASN A 223 -0.84 -12.31 -13.74
CA ASN A 223 -0.92 -12.76 -15.12
C ASN A 223 -0.09 -11.88 -16.08
N PHE A 224 1.13 -11.55 -15.67
CA PHE A 224 2.12 -10.86 -16.49
C PHE A 224 3.53 -11.24 -16.02
N GLU A 225 4.50 -11.13 -16.92
CA GLU A 225 5.91 -11.31 -16.59
C GLU A 225 6.53 -9.96 -16.21
N ILE A 226 7.35 -9.95 -15.16
CA ILE A 226 8.07 -8.74 -14.75
C ILE A 226 9.33 -8.62 -15.59
N ASP A 227 9.35 -7.67 -16.53
CA ASP A 227 10.58 -7.36 -17.26
C ASP A 227 11.45 -6.43 -16.38
N PRO A 228 12.74 -6.77 -16.14
CA PRO A 228 13.64 -5.97 -15.32
C PRO A 228 13.83 -4.52 -15.79
N SER A 229 13.47 -4.18 -17.03
CA SER A 229 13.53 -2.81 -17.54
C SER A 229 12.54 -1.88 -16.83
N TRP A 230 11.34 -2.36 -16.51
CA TRP A 230 10.27 -1.55 -15.91
C TRP A 230 9.93 -1.95 -14.47
N GLY A 231 10.14 -3.21 -14.07
CA GLY A 231 9.68 -3.72 -12.79
C GLY A 231 10.71 -4.57 -12.04
N VAL A 232 10.52 -4.70 -10.73
CA VAL A 232 11.28 -5.59 -9.85
C VAL A 232 10.36 -6.16 -8.77
N GLU A 233 10.60 -7.40 -8.33
CA GLU A 233 9.85 -8.04 -7.26
C GLU A 233 10.55 -7.84 -5.90
N ALA A 234 9.80 -7.41 -4.88
CA ALA A 234 10.32 -6.97 -3.60
C ALA A 234 10.88 -8.10 -2.73
N SER A 235 10.24 -9.27 -2.70
CA SER A 235 10.71 -10.41 -1.90
C SER A 235 11.99 -11.05 -2.47
N GLU A 236 12.18 -11.00 -3.79
CA GLU A 236 13.44 -11.36 -4.45
C GLU A 236 14.53 -10.32 -4.19
N LEU A 237 14.17 -9.03 -4.21
CA LEU A 237 15.13 -7.93 -4.02
C LEU A 237 15.60 -7.78 -2.57
N TYR A 238 14.75 -8.14 -1.61
CA TYR A 238 14.96 -8.04 -0.17
C TYR A 238 14.59 -9.35 0.56
N PRO A 239 15.32 -10.46 0.31
CA PRO A 239 15.00 -11.77 0.87
C PRO A 239 15.17 -11.86 2.40
N ASP A 240 15.78 -10.84 3.02
CA ASP A 240 15.94 -10.71 4.46
C ASP A 240 14.69 -10.16 5.16
N VAL A 241 13.73 -9.61 4.42
CA VAL A 241 12.44 -9.16 4.98
C VAL A 241 11.59 -10.37 5.31
N LYS A 242 11.28 -10.54 6.60
CA LYS A 242 10.30 -11.51 7.08
C LYS A 242 8.91 -10.90 6.95
N TYR A 243 8.21 -11.25 5.89
CA TYR A 243 6.82 -10.84 5.68
C TYR A 243 5.86 -11.80 6.40
N SER A 244 4.68 -11.29 6.75
CA SER A 244 3.59 -12.06 7.34
C SER A 244 2.93 -12.92 6.27
N THR A 245 2.84 -14.23 6.52
CA THR A 245 2.17 -15.16 5.61
C THR A 245 0.65 -15.08 5.76
N VAL A 246 -0.09 -15.47 4.71
CA VAL A 246 -1.55 -15.62 4.80
C VAL A 246 -1.97 -16.58 5.92
N ASP A 247 -1.19 -17.64 6.13
CA ASP A 247 -1.45 -18.61 7.20
C ASP A 247 -1.40 -17.95 8.59
N GLU A 248 -0.36 -17.17 8.86
CA GLU A 248 -0.19 -16.42 10.13
C GLU A 248 -1.22 -15.30 10.28
N MET A 249 -1.58 -14.61 9.18
CA MET A 249 -2.62 -13.59 9.20
C MET A 249 -3.98 -14.18 9.58
N LEU A 250 -4.30 -15.38 9.07
CA LEU A 250 -5.54 -16.07 9.42
C LEU A 250 -5.57 -16.51 10.89
N ASP A 251 -4.43 -16.86 11.51
CA ASP A 251 -4.40 -17.25 12.93
C ASP A 251 -4.85 -16.12 13.88
N GLN A 252 -4.77 -14.86 13.44
CA GLN A 252 -5.24 -13.72 14.23
C GLN A 252 -6.77 -13.56 14.20
N LEU A 253 -7.46 -14.30 13.33
CA LEU A 253 -8.91 -14.22 13.12
C LEU A 253 -9.69 -15.41 13.72
N VAL A 254 -8.98 -16.41 14.25
CA VAL A 254 -9.55 -17.69 14.73
C VAL A 254 -9.48 -17.78 16.25
#